data_AF-A0A075LRM8-F1
#
_entry.id   AF-A0A075LRM8-F1
#
_cell.length_a   1.000
_cell.length_b   1.000
_cell.length_c   1.000
_cell.angle_alpha   90.00
_cell.angle_beta   90.00
_cell.angle_gamma   90.00
#
_symmetry.space_group_name_H-M   'P 1'
#
loop_
_entity.id
_entity.type
_entity.pdbx_description
1 polymer ?
#
loop_
_entity_poly.entity_id
_entity_poly.type
_entity_poly.pdbx_seq_one_letter_code
_entity_poly.pdbx_strand_id
1 'polypeptide(L)'
;MRIVSADTGGALLDDGYNPIGLIATAAVLVEKPYKTAKMSIVKYADPFSYDLSGRQAIRDEVLLAMKLAKKVKPDVIHLDSTLRGIPLRQLDDPTIDALRISDRGKAIWHELSKDLQPLAKRFWSETGIEILAIGKESVAVRIAEIYAGLYSTKWGIEYALKEGFARIGLPRYMKVEVREGMLWGESLDPKEGGLYGEIPLDVEGFEYQIYPNPIARTFMVFEVKKE
;
A
#
# COMPACT_ATOMS: atom_id res chain seq x y z
N MET A 1 11.15 -11.62 -15.03
CA MET A 1 11.18 -10.50 -14.08
C MET A 1 10.21 -10.77 -12.94
N ARG A 2 10.71 -10.84 -11.71
CA ARG A 2 10.00 -10.98 -10.43
C ARG A 2 10.18 -9.67 -9.68
N ILE A 3 9.08 -9.06 -9.25
CA ILE A 3 9.08 -7.71 -8.70
C ILE A 3 8.57 -7.78 -7.28
N VAL A 4 9.26 -7.18 -6.34
CA VAL A 4 8.66 -6.86 -5.05
C VAL A 4 8.20 -5.41 -5.07
N SER A 5 7.04 -5.14 -4.48
CA SER A 5 6.56 -3.78 -4.29
C SER A 5 5.91 -3.67 -2.92
N ALA A 6 5.78 -2.45 -2.41
CA ALA A 6 4.92 -2.17 -1.28
C ALA A 6 4.10 -0.92 -1.53
N ASP A 7 2.97 -0.82 -0.84
CA ASP A 7 2.13 0.37 -0.77
C ASP A 7 1.42 0.42 0.59
N THR A 8 1.08 1.62 1.04
CA THR A 8 0.30 1.86 2.25
C THR A 8 -1.08 2.39 1.88
N GLY A 9 -2.11 1.67 2.31
CA GLY A 9 -3.48 1.97 1.92
C GLY A 9 -4.50 1.59 2.97
N GLY A 10 -5.74 1.92 2.65
CA GLY A 10 -6.88 1.84 3.57
C GLY A 10 -6.80 2.89 4.66
N ALA A 11 -7.91 3.59 4.87
CA ALA A 11 -8.01 4.63 5.90
C ALA A 11 -9.20 4.36 6.80
N LEU A 12 -9.02 4.48 8.11
CA LEU A 12 -10.15 4.57 9.02
C LEU A 12 -10.81 5.94 8.81
N LEU A 13 -12.14 5.97 8.72
CA LEU A 13 -12.89 7.20 8.48
C LEU A 13 -13.69 7.62 9.70
N ASP A 14 -13.86 8.93 9.85
CA ASP A 14 -14.78 9.53 10.81
C ASP A 14 -16.23 9.58 10.29
N ASP A 15 -17.12 10.17 11.09
CA ASP A 15 -18.53 10.33 10.74
C ASP A 15 -18.75 11.16 9.47
N GLY A 16 -17.84 12.08 9.17
CA GLY A 16 -17.83 12.94 8.00
C GLY A 16 -17.09 12.36 6.80
N TYR A 17 -16.69 11.09 6.83
CA TYR A 17 -15.91 10.40 5.80
C TYR A 17 -14.47 10.89 5.63
N ASN A 18 -13.96 11.69 6.57
CA ASN A 18 -12.57 12.15 6.56
C ASN A 18 -11.65 11.05 7.09
N PRO A 19 -10.44 10.90 6.53
CA PRO A 19 -9.47 9.93 7.02
C PRO A 19 -8.94 10.33 8.40
N ILE A 20 -9.03 9.41 9.36
CA ILE A 20 -8.39 9.50 10.68
C ILE A 20 -6.92 9.09 10.56
N GLY A 21 -6.65 7.98 9.87
CA GLY A 21 -5.28 7.48 9.63
C GLY A 21 -5.25 6.24 8.75
N LEU A 22 -4.07 5.92 8.22
CA LEU A 22 -3.87 4.75 7.37
C LEU A 22 -3.74 3.46 8.20
N ILE A 23 -4.14 2.33 7.60
CA ILE A 23 -4.29 1.07 8.33
C ILE A 23 -3.20 0.06 7.99
N ALA A 24 -2.95 -0.21 6.71
CA ALA A 24 -2.10 -1.33 6.31
C ALA A 24 -1.04 -0.92 5.29
N THR A 25 0.21 -1.27 5.56
CA THR A 25 1.27 -1.36 4.55
C THR A 25 1.36 -2.81 4.10
N ALA A 26 1.16 -3.06 2.80
CA ALA A 26 1.30 -4.37 2.20
C ALA A 26 2.52 -4.42 1.30
N ALA A 27 3.32 -5.48 1.40
CA ALA A 27 4.37 -5.78 0.43
C ALA A 27 4.04 -7.08 -0.29
N VAL A 28 4.22 -7.08 -1.61
CA VAL A 28 3.84 -8.16 -2.52
C VAL A 28 5.02 -8.60 -3.38
N LEU A 29 5.08 -9.89 -3.65
CA LEU A 29 5.89 -10.47 -4.73
C LEU A 29 4.97 -10.69 -5.93
N VAL A 30 5.31 -10.08 -7.06
CA VAL A 30 4.56 -10.20 -8.31
C VAL A 30 5.43 -10.87 -9.37
N GLU A 31 4.84 -11.85 -10.04
CA GLU A 31 5.45 -12.61 -11.12
C GLU A 31 4.52 -12.61 -12.34
N LYS A 32 5.02 -13.03 -13.50
CA LYS A 32 4.17 -13.20 -14.70
C LYS A 32 2.96 -14.09 -14.34
N PRO A 33 1.70 -13.71 -14.69
CA PRO A 33 1.30 -12.69 -15.67
C PRO A 33 1.07 -11.27 -15.12
N TYR A 34 1.60 -10.94 -13.93
CA TYR A 34 1.53 -9.61 -13.31
C TYR A 34 0.12 -9.12 -13.00
N LYS A 35 -0.76 -10.02 -12.54
CA LYS A 35 -2.16 -9.69 -12.19
C LYS A 35 -2.48 -9.72 -10.70
N THR A 36 -1.68 -10.46 -9.93
CA THR A 36 -1.87 -10.64 -8.49
C THR A 36 -0.54 -10.93 -7.81
N ALA A 37 -0.53 -11.01 -6.49
CA ALA A 37 0.66 -11.36 -5.72
C ALA A 37 0.81 -12.88 -5.60
N LYS A 38 2.04 -13.37 -5.79
CA LYS A 38 2.40 -14.76 -5.46
C LYS A 38 2.60 -14.97 -3.96
N MET A 39 2.99 -13.89 -3.26
CA MET A 39 3.14 -13.83 -1.82
C MET A 39 2.93 -12.39 -1.38
N SER A 40 2.26 -12.21 -0.24
CA SER A 40 2.09 -10.91 0.41
C SER A 40 2.49 -10.99 1.87
N ILE A 41 2.97 -9.88 2.42
CA ILE A 41 3.11 -9.66 3.87
C ILE A 41 2.52 -8.31 4.21
N VAL A 42 2.05 -8.15 5.44
CA VAL A 42 1.42 -6.93 5.94
C VAL A 42 2.11 -6.43 7.20
N LYS A 43 2.15 -5.10 7.34
CA LYS A 43 2.38 -4.40 8.60
C LYS A 43 1.17 -3.50 8.85
N TYR A 44 0.49 -3.71 9.96
CA TYR A 44 -0.57 -2.82 10.40
C TYR A 44 0.01 -1.63 11.15
N ALA A 45 -0.59 -0.46 10.93
CA ALA A 45 -0.33 0.74 11.69
C ALA A 45 -1.48 0.99 12.67
N ASP A 46 -1.27 1.92 13.60
CA ASP A 46 -2.35 2.46 14.43
C ASP A 46 -2.97 3.66 13.69
N PRO A 47 -4.19 3.53 13.14
CA PRO A 47 -4.82 4.63 12.41
C PRO A 47 -5.19 5.80 13.33
N PHE A 48 -5.28 5.63 14.65
CA PHE A 48 -5.60 6.71 15.58
C PHE A 48 -4.39 7.62 15.90
N SER A 49 -3.18 7.20 15.54
CA SER A 49 -1.94 7.93 15.79
C SER A 49 -1.04 8.01 14.53
N TYR A 50 -1.66 8.01 13.34
CA TYR A 50 -0.94 7.93 12.07
C TYR A 50 -0.48 9.29 11.55
N ASP A 51 0.76 9.38 11.05
CA ASP A 51 1.25 10.57 10.35
C ASP A 51 0.77 10.63 8.88
N LEU A 52 -0.26 11.43 8.64
CA LEU A 52 -0.82 11.68 7.31
C LEU A 52 0.05 12.57 6.40
N SER A 53 1.26 12.97 6.82
CA SER A 53 2.19 13.72 5.98
C SER A 53 2.78 12.91 4.81
N GLY A 54 2.70 11.58 4.89
CA GLY A 54 3.21 10.63 3.90
C GLY A 54 4.61 10.08 4.22
N ARG A 55 5.32 10.64 5.21
CA ARG A 55 6.66 10.18 5.59
C ARG A 55 6.64 8.77 6.16
N GLN A 56 5.69 8.50 7.06
CA GLN A 56 5.54 7.20 7.70
C GLN A 56 5.22 6.12 6.67
N ALA A 57 4.32 6.40 5.72
CA ALA A 57 3.94 5.47 4.65
C ALA A 57 5.16 5.05 3.80
N ILE A 58 5.90 6.01 3.24
CA ILE A 58 7.07 5.72 2.40
C ILE A 58 8.14 4.94 3.17
N ARG A 59 8.38 5.29 4.43
CA ARG A 59 9.34 4.56 5.29
C ARG A 59 8.89 3.11 5.49
N ASP A 60 7.63 2.89 5.81
CA ASP A 60 7.08 1.57 6.06
C ASP A 60 7.08 0.69 4.80
N GLU A 61 6.77 1.28 3.64
CA GLU A 61 6.83 0.62 2.34
C GLU A 61 8.24 0.12 2.01
N VAL A 62 9.25 0.99 2.11
CA VAL A 62 10.64 0.60 1.82
C VAL A 62 11.09 -0.52 2.75
N LEU A 63 10.82 -0.39 4.05
CA LEU A 63 11.24 -1.39 5.03
C LEU A 63 10.53 -2.74 4.82
N LEU A 64 9.22 -2.73 4.54
CA LEU A 64 8.45 -3.96 4.34
C LEU A 64 8.81 -4.64 3.01
N ALA A 65 8.99 -3.85 1.93
CA ALA A 65 9.47 -4.36 0.64
C ALA A 65 10.86 -5.01 0.77
N MET A 66 11.80 -4.35 1.45
CA MET A 66 13.12 -4.93 1.72
C MET A 66 13.03 -6.22 2.54
N LYS A 67 12.16 -6.26 3.56
CA LYS A 67 11.94 -7.47 4.37
C LYS A 67 11.48 -8.64 3.50
N LEU A 68 10.50 -8.41 2.61
CA LEU A 68 10.04 -9.44 1.68
C LEU A 68 11.14 -9.83 0.68
N ALA A 69 11.85 -8.86 0.12
CA ALA A 69 12.88 -9.07 -0.87
C ALA A 69 14.07 -9.91 -0.35
N LYS A 70 14.47 -9.73 0.93
CA LYS A 70 15.48 -10.60 1.56
C LYS A 70 15.10 -12.07 1.56
N LYS A 71 13.80 -12.36 1.70
CA LYS A 71 13.27 -13.73 1.70
C LYS A 71 13.15 -14.30 0.28
N VAL A 72 12.60 -13.52 -0.65
CA VAL A 72 12.19 -14.04 -1.97
C VAL A 72 13.15 -13.75 -3.12
N LYS A 73 14.14 -12.89 -2.90
CA LYS A 73 15.19 -12.49 -3.85
C LYS A 73 14.62 -12.12 -5.24
N PRO A 74 13.82 -11.03 -5.34
CA PRO A 74 13.29 -10.55 -6.61
C PRO A 74 14.39 -9.97 -7.49
N ASP A 75 14.06 -9.67 -8.75
CA ASP A 75 14.97 -8.97 -9.66
C ASP A 75 15.07 -7.48 -9.31
N VAL A 76 13.98 -6.89 -8.81
CA VAL A 76 13.88 -5.46 -8.51
C VAL A 76 12.79 -5.18 -7.47
N ILE A 77 12.94 -4.08 -6.73
CA ILE A 77 11.88 -3.51 -5.90
C ILE A 77 11.31 -2.26 -6.57
N HIS A 78 9.99 -2.17 -6.66
CA HIS A 78 9.29 -0.94 -7.08
C HIS A 78 8.77 -0.22 -5.83
N LEU A 79 9.02 1.08 -5.74
CA LEU A 79 8.54 1.96 -4.67
C LEU A 79 7.41 2.85 -5.19
N ASP A 80 6.38 3.12 -4.38
CA ASP A 80 5.31 4.05 -4.73
C ASP A 80 5.73 5.53 -4.60
N SER A 81 6.70 5.92 -5.43
CA SER A 81 7.00 7.34 -5.61
C SER A 81 7.33 7.59 -7.07
N THR A 82 6.62 8.54 -7.68
CA THR A 82 6.75 8.80 -9.12
C THR A 82 7.95 9.71 -9.38
N LEU A 83 9.16 9.15 -9.32
CA LEU A 83 10.42 9.85 -9.55
C LEU A 83 11.16 9.32 -10.79
N ARG A 84 10.40 8.89 -11.80
CA ARG A 84 10.90 8.40 -13.10
C ARG A 84 11.84 7.20 -13.01
N GLY A 85 11.63 6.34 -12.00
CA GLY A 85 12.40 5.12 -11.81
C GLY A 85 13.82 5.34 -11.30
N ILE A 86 14.13 6.51 -10.74
CA ILE A 86 15.44 6.74 -10.13
C ILE A 86 15.68 5.73 -8.99
N PRO A 87 16.87 5.11 -8.91
CA PRO A 87 17.20 4.24 -7.79
C PRO A 87 17.24 5.03 -6.47
N LEU A 88 16.57 4.53 -5.44
CA LEU A 88 16.51 5.14 -4.10
C LEU A 88 17.91 5.36 -3.51
N ARG A 89 18.86 4.46 -3.82
CA ARG A 89 20.26 4.58 -3.39
C ARG A 89 20.99 5.79 -4.00
N GLN A 90 20.43 6.43 -5.02
CA GLN A 90 20.96 7.62 -5.71
C GLN A 90 20.22 8.90 -5.32
N LEU A 91 19.18 8.83 -4.48
CA LEU A 91 18.44 10.02 -4.01
C LEU A 91 19.20 10.75 -2.88
N ASP A 92 20.29 11.43 -3.24
CA ASP A 92 20.95 12.43 -2.38
C ASP A 92 20.36 13.84 -2.56
N ASP A 93 20.77 14.79 -1.72
CA ASP A 93 20.21 16.15 -1.73
C ASP A 93 20.32 16.85 -3.10
N PRO A 94 21.49 16.87 -3.78
CA PRO A 94 21.60 17.46 -5.11
C PRO A 94 20.68 16.79 -6.15
N THR A 95 20.53 15.46 -6.06
CA THR A 95 19.63 14.73 -6.94
C THR A 95 18.18 15.11 -6.69
N ILE A 96 17.77 15.24 -5.44
CA ILE A 96 16.41 15.65 -5.04
C ILE A 96 16.11 17.08 -5.52
N ASP A 97 17.07 18.00 -5.36
CA ASP A 97 16.94 19.39 -5.82
C ASP A 97 16.73 19.49 -7.33
N ALA A 98 17.34 18.58 -8.10
CA ALA A 98 17.19 18.50 -9.54
C ALA A 98 15.86 17.87 -10.01
N LEU A 99 15.08 17.25 -9.11
CA LEU A 99 13.81 16.63 -9.47
C LEU A 99 12.75 17.67 -9.84
N ARG A 100 11.93 17.33 -10.85
CA ARG A 100 10.78 18.12 -11.29
C ARG A 100 9.53 17.75 -10.48
N ILE A 101 9.60 17.92 -9.16
CA ILE A 101 8.51 17.71 -8.21
C ILE A 101 8.26 19.00 -7.40
N SER A 102 7.17 19.05 -6.65
CA SER A 102 6.86 20.22 -5.81
C SER A 102 7.90 20.42 -4.70
N ASP A 103 8.04 21.66 -4.21
CA ASP A 103 8.95 21.98 -3.10
C ASP A 103 8.59 21.19 -1.83
N ARG A 104 7.30 20.97 -1.59
CA ARG A 104 6.83 20.07 -0.51
C ARG A 104 7.32 18.63 -0.73
N GLY A 105 7.26 18.13 -1.96
CA GLY A 105 7.76 16.81 -2.33
C GLY A 105 9.27 16.69 -2.11
N LYS A 106 10.04 17.72 -2.49
CA LYS A 106 11.48 17.80 -2.23
C LYS A 106 11.77 17.79 -0.73
N ALA A 107 11.07 18.62 0.05
CA ALA A 107 11.26 18.68 1.51
C ALA A 107 11.04 17.33 2.20
N ILE A 108 9.97 16.61 1.82
CA ILE A 108 9.70 15.25 2.31
C ILE A 108 10.86 14.31 1.92
N TRP A 109 11.31 14.36 0.67
CA TRP A 109 12.39 13.50 0.19
C TRP A 109 13.75 13.81 0.82
N HIS A 110 14.09 15.07 1.09
CA HIS A 110 15.30 15.44 1.84
C HIS A 110 15.31 14.90 3.27
N GLU A 111 14.14 14.83 3.90
CA GLU A 111 14.02 14.26 5.23
C GLU A 111 14.17 12.74 5.19
N LEU A 112 13.47 12.09 4.26
CA LEU A 112 13.50 10.65 4.09
C LEU A 112 14.85 10.13 3.58
N SER A 113 15.54 10.87 2.71
CA SER A 113 16.81 10.46 2.11
C SER A 113 17.90 10.22 3.14
N LYS A 114 17.91 10.99 4.24
CA LYS A 114 18.86 10.86 5.34
C LYS A 114 18.94 9.44 5.89
N ASP A 115 17.79 8.77 5.97
CA ASP A 115 17.68 7.40 6.48
C ASP A 115 17.61 6.37 5.34
N LEU A 116 16.77 6.61 4.33
CA LEU A 116 16.42 5.61 3.33
C LEU A 116 17.50 5.44 2.26
N GLN A 117 18.23 6.49 1.90
CA GLN A 117 19.26 6.37 0.86
C GLN A 117 20.47 5.53 1.32
N PRO A 118 21.04 5.74 2.52
CA PRO A 118 22.10 4.87 3.04
C PRO A 118 21.62 3.41 3.19
N LEU A 119 20.38 3.23 3.64
CA LEU A 119 19.76 1.92 3.77
C LEU A 119 19.66 1.19 2.42
N ALA A 120 19.18 1.90 1.38
CA ALA A 120 19.07 1.36 0.03
C ALA A 120 20.45 1.05 -0.59
N LYS A 121 21.46 1.91 -0.35
CA LYS A 121 22.85 1.65 -0.75
C LYS A 121 23.37 0.36 -0.15
N ARG A 122 23.21 0.18 1.16
CA ARG A 122 23.65 -1.03 1.87
C ARG A 122 22.93 -2.27 1.34
N PHE A 123 21.62 -2.20 1.19
CA PHE A 123 20.81 -3.31 0.67
C PHE A 123 21.24 -3.74 -0.74
N TRP A 124 21.47 -2.77 -1.62
CA TRP A 124 21.97 -3.04 -2.96
C TRP A 124 23.37 -3.66 -2.93
N SER A 125 24.30 -3.16 -2.12
CA SER A 125 25.65 -3.76 -2.00
C SER A 125 25.62 -5.20 -1.49
N GLU A 126 24.67 -5.54 -0.62
CA GLU A 126 24.51 -6.89 -0.06
C GLU A 126 23.79 -7.87 -1.01
N THR A 127 22.91 -7.38 -1.88
CA THR A 127 21.97 -8.24 -2.63
C THR A 127 22.01 -8.08 -4.16
N GLY A 128 22.55 -6.97 -4.65
CA GLY A 128 22.46 -6.54 -6.05
C GLY A 128 21.08 -6.00 -6.47
N ILE A 129 20.09 -5.95 -5.57
CA ILE A 129 18.71 -5.60 -5.89
C ILE A 129 18.52 -4.08 -5.80
N GLU A 130 18.04 -3.47 -6.88
CA GLU A 130 17.70 -2.05 -6.91
C GLU A 130 16.30 -1.78 -6.34
N ILE A 131 16.14 -0.61 -5.73
CA ILE A 131 14.85 -0.06 -5.30
C ILE A 131 14.55 1.15 -6.18
N LEU A 132 13.57 1.04 -7.07
CA LEU A 132 13.26 2.04 -8.09
C LEU A 132 12.01 2.84 -7.71
N ALA A 133 12.14 4.16 -7.67
CA ALA A 133 11.01 5.07 -7.45
C ALA A 133 10.21 5.27 -8.74
N ILE A 134 9.36 4.28 -9.05
CA ILE A 134 8.52 4.24 -10.25
C ILE A 134 7.13 4.85 -9.98
N GLY A 135 6.55 4.59 -8.81
CA GLY A 135 5.22 5.09 -8.47
C GLY A 135 4.11 4.43 -9.27
N LYS A 136 3.13 5.25 -9.66
CA LYS A 136 1.86 4.85 -10.27
C LYS A 136 1.98 4.14 -11.63
N GLU A 137 3.14 4.20 -12.28
CA GLU A 137 3.41 3.48 -13.53
C GLU A 137 3.70 1.97 -13.30
N SER A 138 3.90 1.57 -12.04
CA SER A 138 4.17 0.18 -11.67
C SER A 138 2.88 -0.60 -11.39
N VAL A 139 2.63 -1.64 -12.21
CA VAL A 139 1.57 -2.63 -11.94
C VAL A 139 1.76 -3.31 -10.57
N ALA A 140 3.00 -3.57 -10.16
CA ALA A 140 3.27 -4.21 -8.87
C ALA A 140 2.93 -3.28 -7.68
N VAL A 141 3.10 -1.96 -7.83
CA VAL A 141 2.67 -0.98 -6.83
C VAL A 141 1.15 -1.01 -6.71
N ARG A 142 0.44 -0.99 -7.84
CA ARG A 142 -1.02 -1.10 -7.85
C ARG A 142 -1.54 -2.41 -7.24
N ILE A 143 -0.86 -3.53 -7.46
CA ILE A 143 -1.18 -4.79 -6.78
C ILE A 143 -0.95 -4.66 -5.27
N ALA A 144 0.14 -4.02 -4.83
CA ALA A 144 0.36 -3.75 -3.41
C ALA A 144 -0.76 -2.90 -2.80
N GLU A 145 -1.24 -1.87 -3.52
CA GLU A 145 -2.36 -1.02 -3.13
C GLU A 145 -3.66 -1.83 -2.93
N ILE A 146 -3.98 -2.74 -3.85
CA ILE A 146 -5.12 -3.66 -3.72
C ILE A 146 -4.99 -4.53 -2.46
N TYR A 147 -3.80 -5.07 -2.20
CA TYR A 147 -3.55 -5.86 -0.99
C TYR A 147 -3.62 -5.02 0.27
N ALA A 148 -3.16 -3.77 0.26
CA ALA A 148 -3.33 -2.85 1.37
C ALA A 148 -4.82 -2.60 1.67
N GLY A 149 -5.64 -2.43 0.63
CA GLY A 149 -7.09 -2.37 0.76
C GLY A 149 -7.70 -3.63 1.39
N LEU A 150 -7.29 -4.82 0.94
CA LEU A 150 -7.75 -6.10 1.49
C LEU A 150 -7.40 -6.27 2.97
N TYR A 151 -6.14 -6.04 3.32
CA TYR A 151 -5.70 -6.14 4.71
C TYR A 151 -6.38 -5.09 5.60
N SER A 152 -6.68 -3.91 5.06
CA SER A 152 -7.42 -2.87 5.78
C SER A 152 -8.88 -3.24 6.00
N THR A 153 -9.52 -3.89 5.03
CA THR A 153 -10.85 -4.49 5.21
C THR A 153 -10.83 -5.56 6.30
N LYS A 154 -9.85 -6.47 6.27
CA LYS A 154 -9.69 -7.49 7.33
C LYS A 154 -9.56 -6.84 8.71
N TRP A 155 -8.70 -5.83 8.83
CA TRP A 155 -8.54 -5.07 10.06
C TRP A 155 -9.85 -4.40 10.50
N GLY A 156 -10.58 -3.79 9.56
CA GLY A 156 -11.86 -3.13 9.85
C GLY A 156 -12.94 -4.09 10.36
N ILE A 157 -13.01 -5.30 9.81
CA ILE A 157 -13.90 -6.36 10.29
C ILE A 157 -13.51 -6.76 11.72
N GLU A 158 -12.23 -7.07 11.95
CA GLU A 158 -11.73 -7.46 13.28
C GLU A 158 -11.91 -6.35 14.33
N TYR A 159 -11.81 -5.08 13.91
CA TYR A 159 -12.07 -3.92 14.75
C TYR A 159 -13.56 -3.78 15.06
N ALA A 160 -14.44 -3.85 14.06
CA ALA A 160 -15.89 -3.73 14.26
C ALA A 160 -16.48 -4.85 15.11
N LEU A 161 -15.92 -6.06 15.06
CA LEU A 161 -16.34 -7.16 15.95
C LEU A 161 -16.07 -6.86 17.45
N LYS A 162 -15.08 -6.00 17.73
CA LYS A 162 -14.71 -5.56 19.10
C LYS A 162 -15.44 -4.29 19.50
N GLU A 163 -15.42 -3.28 18.61
CA GLU A 163 -15.88 -1.91 18.90
C GLU A 163 -17.29 -1.62 18.35
N GLY A 164 -17.90 -2.58 17.67
CA GLY A 164 -19.26 -2.53 17.14
C GLY A 164 -19.36 -1.99 15.71
N PHE A 165 -18.44 -1.13 15.27
CA PHE A 165 -18.54 -0.43 13.99
C PHE A 165 -17.19 0.01 13.42
N ALA A 166 -17.05 -0.01 12.10
CA ALA A 166 -15.94 0.64 11.38
C ALA A 166 -16.37 1.15 10.00
N ARG A 167 -15.80 2.28 9.58
CA ARG A 167 -15.83 2.77 8.19
C ARG A 167 -14.43 2.84 7.64
N ILE A 168 -14.16 2.07 6.59
CA ILE A 168 -12.86 2.00 5.94
C ILE A 168 -12.94 2.63 4.56
N GLY A 169 -12.16 3.68 4.31
CA GLY A 169 -11.91 4.19 2.97
C GLY A 169 -10.97 3.26 2.23
N LEU A 170 -11.47 2.58 1.20
CA LEU A 170 -10.67 1.71 0.35
C LEU A 170 -9.78 2.54 -0.57
N PRO A 171 -8.60 2.04 -0.97
CA PRO A 171 -7.78 2.65 -2.02
C PRO A 171 -8.55 2.93 -3.32
N ARG A 172 -7.95 3.72 -4.20
CA ARG A 172 -8.65 4.24 -5.38
C ARG A 172 -9.15 3.10 -6.28
N TYR A 173 -10.33 3.28 -6.88
CA TYR A 173 -10.91 2.40 -7.90
C TYR A 173 -10.76 0.91 -7.57
N MET A 174 -11.03 0.49 -6.34
CA MET A 174 -11.10 -0.93 -6.02
C MET A 174 -12.39 -1.25 -5.30
N LYS A 175 -12.79 -2.52 -5.38
CA LYS A 175 -13.84 -3.09 -4.54
C LYS A 175 -13.30 -4.29 -3.78
N VAL A 176 -14.02 -4.67 -2.74
CA VAL A 176 -13.79 -5.87 -1.96
C VAL A 176 -15.07 -6.71 -1.95
N GLU A 177 -14.93 -8.02 -1.92
CA GLU A 177 -16.03 -8.97 -1.78
C GLU A 177 -15.65 -9.98 -0.70
N VAL A 178 -16.55 -10.21 0.26
CA VAL A 178 -16.42 -11.33 1.19
C VAL A 178 -16.95 -12.57 0.48
N ARG A 179 -16.09 -13.58 0.34
CA ARG A 179 -16.43 -14.91 -0.18
C ARG A 179 -16.20 -15.93 0.95
N GLU A 180 -16.65 -17.17 0.76
CA GLU A 180 -16.49 -18.22 1.76
C GLU A 180 -15.04 -18.33 2.26
N GLY A 181 -14.79 -17.86 3.50
CA GLY A 181 -13.49 -17.86 4.16
C GLY A 181 -12.42 -16.91 3.60
N MET A 182 -12.76 -15.99 2.69
CA MET A 182 -11.79 -15.18 1.96
C MET A 182 -12.29 -13.75 1.70
N LEU A 183 -11.37 -12.78 1.68
CA LEU A 183 -11.58 -11.49 1.06
C LEU A 183 -11.01 -11.50 -0.35
N TRP A 184 -11.83 -11.15 -1.34
CA TRP A 184 -11.43 -10.92 -2.72
C TRP A 184 -11.41 -9.42 -3.01
N GLY A 185 -10.36 -8.92 -3.65
CA GLY A 185 -10.22 -7.51 -3.99
C GLY A 185 -9.84 -7.37 -5.44
N GLU A 186 -10.46 -6.43 -6.15
CA GLU A 186 -10.13 -6.19 -7.55
C GLU A 186 -10.22 -4.71 -7.91
N SER A 187 -9.42 -4.34 -8.91
CA SER A 187 -9.51 -3.01 -9.50
C SER A 187 -10.80 -2.86 -10.30
N LEU A 188 -11.42 -1.69 -10.16
CA LEU A 188 -12.57 -1.24 -10.93
C LEU A 188 -12.16 -0.59 -12.26
N ASP A 189 -10.86 -0.30 -12.49
CA ASP A 189 -10.40 0.26 -13.75
C ASP A 189 -10.08 -0.87 -14.76
N PRO A 190 -10.91 -1.04 -15.82
CA PRO A 190 -10.67 -2.10 -16.81
C PRO A 190 -9.34 -1.91 -17.58
N LYS A 191 -8.79 -0.69 -17.62
CA LYS A 191 -7.51 -0.41 -18.28
C LYS A 191 -6.32 -1.03 -17.56
N GLU A 192 -6.49 -1.41 -16.29
CA GLU A 192 -5.45 -2.08 -15.50
C GLU A 192 -5.34 -3.59 -15.83
N GLY A 193 -6.24 -4.15 -16.66
CA GLY A 193 -6.09 -5.51 -17.19
C GLY A 193 -6.51 -6.63 -16.23
N GLY A 194 -7.36 -6.32 -15.26
CA GLY A 194 -7.92 -7.27 -14.29
C GLY A 194 -6.95 -7.62 -13.18
N LEU A 195 -6.46 -6.60 -12.47
CA LEU A 195 -5.64 -6.77 -11.28
C LEU A 195 -6.52 -7.14 -10.08
N TYR A 196 -6.06 -8.09 -9.28
CA TYR A 196 -6.80 -8.61 -8.14
C TYR A 196 -5.89 -9.11 -7.02
N GLY A 197 -6.47 -9.35 -5.85
CA GLY A 197 -5.85 -9.99 -4.71
C GLY A 197 -6.85 -10.81 -3.91
N GLU A 198 -6.33 -11.74 -3.12
CA GLU A 198 -7.12 -12.54 -2.20
C GLU A 198 -6.35 -12.77 -0.91
N ILE A 199 -7.06 -12.73 0.24
CA ILE A 199 -6.51 -13.07 1.55
C ILE A 199 -7.53 -13.86 2.39
N PRO A 200 -7.07 -14.74 3.30
CA PRO A 200 -7.96 -15.48 4.21
C PRO A 200 -8.70 -14.57 5.20
N LEU A 201 -9.96 -14.91 5.45
CA LEU A 201 -10.83 -14.29 6.44
C LEU A 201 -11.47 -15.37 7.31
N ASP A 202 -10.92 -15.55 8.50
CA ASP A 202 -11.33 -16.59 9.47
C ASP A 202 -12.24 -16.01 10.58
N VAL A 203 -13.20 -15.16 10.21
CA VAL A 203 -14.13 -14.51 11.14
C VAL A 203 -15.53 -14.43 10.54
N GLU A 204 -16.55 -14.50 11.40
CA GLU A 204 -17.98 -14.43 11.07
C GLU A 204 -18.68 -13.46 12.05
N GLY A 205 -20.00 -13.23 11.90
CA GLY A 205 -20.79 -12.42 12.82
C GLY A 205 -20.73 -10.91 12.55
N PHE A 206 -20.73 -10.53 11.27
CA PHE A 206 -20.68 -9.12 10.87
C PHE A 206 -21.52 -8.86 9.62
N GLU A 207 -22.15 -7.70 9.58
CA GLU A 207 -22.81 -7.18 8.39
C GLU A 207 -21.94 -6.10 7.75
N TYR A 208 -21.87 -6.07 6.42
CA TYR A 208 -21.12 -5.04 5.71
C TYR A 208 -21.86 -4.50 4.50
N GLN A 209 -21.49 -3.29 4.11
CA GLN A 209 -21.93 -2.67 2.85
C GLN A 209 -20.77 -1.93 2.20
N ILE A 210 -20.83 -1.83 0.87
CA ILE A 210 -19.83 -1.14 0.06
C ILE A 210 -20.53 -0.12 -0.82
N TYR A 211 -20.08 1.12 -0.75
CA TYR A 211 -20.68 2.24 -1.47
C TYR A 211 -19.62 3.32 -1.79
N PRO A 212 -19.86 4.21 -2.75
CA PRO A 212 -18.91 5.29 -3.06
C PRO A 212 -18.71 6.25 -1.89
N ASN A 213 -17.47 6.71 -1.66
CA ASN A 213 -17.21 7.75 -0.67
C ASN A 213 -17.80 9.09 -1.17
N PRO A 214 -18.70 9.74 -0.40
CA PRO A 214 -19.38 10.96 -0.84
C PRO A 214 -18.46 12.19 -0.95
N ILE A 215 -17.33 12.21 -0.24
CA ILE A 215 -16.38 13.34 -0.26
C ILE A 215 -15.12 13.06 -1.08
N ALA A 216 -14.87 11.80 -1.46
CA ALA A 216 -13.71 11.38 -2.22
C ALA A 216 -14.12 10.57 -3.45
N ARG A 217 -14.42 11.26 -4.56
CA ARG A 217 -14.71 10.62 -5.85
C ARG A 217 -13.61 9.60 -6.18
N THR A 218 -14.00 8.45 -6.74
CA THR A 218 -13.13 7.31 -7.10
C THR A 218 -12.72 6.39 -5.95
N PHE A 219 -13.05 6.74 -4.70
CA PHE A 219 -12.82 5.89 -3.54
C PHE A 219 -14.13 5.26 -3.10
N MET A 220 -14.05 4.02 -2.60
CA MET A 220 -15.17 3.29 -2.04
C MET A 220 -15.04 3.26 -0.52
N VAL A 221 -16.17 3.12 0.18
CA VAL A 221 -16.24 2.88 1.62
C VAL A 221 -16.61 1.42 1.82
N PHE A 222 -15.86 0.73 2.67
CA PHE A 222 -16.26 -0.54 3.27
C PHE A 222 -16.73 -0.24 4.69
N GLU A 223 -18.03 -0.30 4.90
CA GLU A 223 -18.64 -0.11 6.22
C GLU A 223 -19.03 -1.46 6.78
N VAL A 224 -18.67 -1.70 8.04
CA VAL A 224 -18.93 -2.96 8.72
C VAL A 224 -19.36 -2.71 10.15
N LYS A 225 -20.29 -3.54 10.62
CA LYS A 225 -20.77 -3.56 11.99
C LYS A 225 -20.89 -5.01 12.48
N LYS A 226 -20.85 -5.18 13.79
CA LYS A 226 -21.14 -6.46 14.43
C LYS A 226 -22.62 -6.82 14.22
N GLU A 227 -22.90 -8.10 13.95
CA GLU A 227 -24.27 -8.68 13.96
C GLU A 227 -24.93 -8.57 15.34
#